data_AF-A0A6V7U3U7-F1
#
_entry.id   AF-A0A6V7U3U7-F1
#
_cell.length_a   1.000
_cell.length_b   1.000
_cell.length_c   1.000
_cell.angle_alpha   90.00
_cell.angle_beta   90.00
_cell.angle_gamma   90.00
#
_symmetry.space_group_name_H-M   'P 1'
#
loop_
_entity.id
_entity.type
_entity.pdbx_description
1 polymer ?
#
loop_
_entity_poly.entity_id
_entity_poly.type
_entity_poly.pdbx_seq_one_letter_code
_entity_poly.pdbx_strand_id
1 'polypeptide(L)'
;MFSSFRLTFNLFKNVKEFPFIQKDFGSIRTIHSTCILNWDGLLDHKYINWPIKYEHQPKDRRPIKGYHYIKGVVLKTLIKHPKKPNSGNRQCALVRLDTGKEVIAYIPGEGHNLQEHSQVHVRGGRKRDLIGVKCCIVRGALDCAPVRKKKTV
;
A
#
# COMPACT_ATOMS: atom_id res chain seq x y z
N MET A 1 9.63 29.58 32.94
CA MET A 1 9.92 28.32 33.65
C MET A 1 8.72 27.42 33.46
N PHE A 2 8.77 26.61 32.39
CA PHE A 2 7.69 25.79 31.82
C PHE A 2 7.51 24.52 32.66
N SER A 3 6.32 24.17 33.17
CA SER A 3 5.09 23.74 32.49
C SER A 3 5.09 22.23 32.17
N SER A 4 4.18 21.54 32.87
CA SER A 4 3.18 20.65 32.28
C SER A 4 3.52 19.20 31.90
N PHE A 5 2.51 18.38 32.25
CA PHE A 5 1.81 17.41 31.38
C PHE A 5 2.17 15.92 31.51
N ARG A 6 1.12 15.16 31.87
CA ARG A 6 0.64 13.91 31.24
C ARG A 6 1.66 12.77 31.17
N LEU A 7 1.50 11.68 31.91
CA LEU A 7 0.32 10.79 31.88
C LEU A 7 -0.18 10.57 30.44
N THR A 8 0.63 9.86 29.64
CA THR A 8 0.25 8.89 28.60
C THR A 8 1.51 8.53 27.82
N PHE A 9 1.92 7.27 27.78
CA PHE A 9 2.39 6.60 26.55
C PHE A 9 2.51 5.08 26.77
N ASN A 10 1.41 4.47 27.22
CA ASN A 10 1.14 3.07 26.95
C ASN A 10 0.63 2.98 25.52
N LEU A 11 1.52 2.70 24.57
CA LEU A 11 1.30 1.90 23.36
C LEU A 11 2.52 2.10 22.46
N PHE A 12 3.49 1.20 22.53
CA PHE A 12 4.18 0.77 21.31
C PHE A 12 4.91 -0.54 21.57
N LYS A 13 4.78 -1.44 20.58
CA LYS A 13 5.55 -2.66 20.33
C LYS A 13 4.97 -3.96 20.88
N ASN A 14 3.84 -4.33 20.28
CA ASN A 14 3.69 -5.68 19.74
C ASN A 14 4.84 -5.95 18.75
N VAL A 15 5.94 -6.55 19.22
CA VAL A 15 6.94 -7.21 18.39
C VAL A 15 7.17 -8.59 18.99
N LYS A 16 6.45 -9.54 18.39
CA LYS A 16 6.79 -10.94 18.12
C LYS A 16 7.97 -11.51 18.93
N GLU A 17 7.60 -12.44 19.80
CA GLU A 17 8.29 -13.67 20.20
C GLU A 17 9.73 -13.83 19.68
N PHE A 18 10.69 -13.62 20.58
CA PHE A 18 11.98 -14.29 20.52
C PHE A 18 11.96 -15.44 21.55
N PRO A 19 12.52 -16.63 21.25
CA PRO A 19 12.60 -17.69 22.24
C PRO A 19 13.63 -17.27 23.31
N PHE A 20 13.12 -16.77 24.43
CA PHE A 20 13.91 -16.52 25.63
C PHE A 20 14.18 -17.86 26.30
N ILE A 21 15.40 -18.36 26.16
CA ILE A 21 15.90 -19.52 26.90
C ILE A 21 15.90 -19.16 28.38
N GLN A 22 14.93 -19.68 29.11
CA GLN A 22 14.81 -19.54 30.55
C GLN A 22 15.93 -20.37 31.19
N LYS A 23 16.96 -19.69 31.69
CA LYS A 23 18.01 -20.31 32.51
C LYS A 23 17.56 -20.27 33.96
N ASP A 24 17.39 -21.46 34.53
CA ASP A 24 17.19 -21.65 35.96
C ASP A 24 18.37 -21.08 36.75
N PHE A 25 18.06 -20.15 37.65
CA PHE A 25 18.99 -19.70 38.68
C PHE A 25 19.11 -20.79 39.74
N GLY A 26 20.19 -21.56 39.68
CA GLY A 26 20.52 -22.57 40.67
C GLY A 26 22.01 -22.76 40.83
N SER A 27 22.55 -22.23 41.93
CA SER A 27 23.81 -22.60 42.57
C SER A 27 25.11 -22.06 41.96
N ILE A 28 25.63 -21.03 42.63
CA ILE A 28 27.02 -20.58 42.59
C ILE A 28 27.84 -21.60 43.39
N ARG A 29 28.86 -22.23 42.78
CA ARG A 29 30.24 -22.39 43.30
C ARG A 29 31.04 -23.43 42.49
N THR A 30 32.16 -22.95 41.97
CA THR A 30 33.44 -23.68 41.81
C THR A 30 33.50 -24.81 40.79
N ILE A 31 33.84 -24.49 39.53
CA ILE A 31 34.76 -25.33 38.73
C ILE A 31 35.74 -24.42 37.97
N HIS A 32 36.99 -24.52 38.42
CA HIS A 32 38.27 -24.34 37.73
C HIS A 32 38.32 -23.67 36.35
N SER A 33 39.12 -22.59 36.31
CA SER A 33 40.21 -22.37 35.34
C SER A 33 40.57 -23.61 34.51
N THR A 34 40.10 -23.65 33.25
CA THR A 34 40.79 -24.09 32.01
C THR A 34 39.78 -24.43 30.90
N CYS A 35 38.81 -23.56 30.62
CA CYS A 35 37.85 -23.78 29.52
C CYS A 35 37.58 -22.51 28.69
N ILE A 36 38.55 -21.60 28.59
CA ILE A 36 38.38 -20.36 27.80
C ILE A 36 38.74 -20.54 26.31
N LEU A 37 39.38 -21.63 25.89
CA LEU A 37 39.83 -21.75 24.50
C LEU A 37 39.39 -23.08 23.88
N ASN A 38 38.21 -23.08 23.25
CA ASN A 38 37.93 -23.79 21.99
C ASN A 38 36.44 -23.66 21.61
N TRP A 39 35.95 -22.42 21.54
CA TRP A 39 34.67 -22.12 20.91
C TRP A 39 34.79 -20.99 19.86
N ASP A 40 35.99 -20.66 19.40
CA ASP A 40 36.21 -19.47 18.54
C ASP A 40 36.64 -19.82 17.10
N GLY A 41 36.47 -21.06 16.65
CA GLY A 41 37.13 -21.52 15.42
C GLY A 41 36.26 -21.97 14.25
N LEU A 42 35.07 -22.55 14.50
CA LEU A 42 34.40 -23.36 13.47
C LEU A 42 33.11 -22.75 12.90
N LEU A 43 32.51 -21.77 13.59
CA LEU A 43 31.21 -21.23 13.22
C LEU A 43 31.26 -19.87 12.53
N ASP A 44 32.42 -19.20 12.41
CA ASP A 44 32.43 -17.85 11.82
C ASP A 44 32.73 -17.84 10.31
N HIS A 45 33.54 -18.76 9.79
CA HIS A 45 33.86 -18.75 8.35
C HIS A 45 32.69 -19.17 7.45
N LYS A 46 31.68 -19.88 7.98
CA LYS A 46 30.46 -20.27 7.23
C LYS A 46 29.42 -19.13 7.11
N TYR A 47 29.46 -18.12 7.98
CA TYR A 47 28.47 -17.04 8.03
C TYR A 47 29.00 -15.70 7.49
N ILE A 48 30.32 -15.51 7.40
CA ILE A 48 30.92 -14.32 6.76
C ILE A 48 30.66 -14.30 5.24
N ASN A 49 30.57 -15.47 4.61
CA ASN A 49 30.41 -15.61 3.16
C ASN A 49 29.00 -16.11 2.74
N TRP A 50 27.98 -15.97 3.58
CA TRP A 50 26.61 -16.22 3.10
C TRP A 50 26.27 -15.14 2.07
N PRO A 51 25.98 -15.49 0.80
CA PRO A 51 25.65 -14.48 -0.19
C PRO A 51 24.38 -13.80 0.30
N ILE A 52 24.47 -12.51 0.62
CA ILE A 52 23.30 -11.66 0.87
C ILE A 52 22.56 -11.61 -0.46
N LYS A 53 21.68 -12.58 -0.70
CA LYS A 53 20.87 -12.66 -1.91
C LYS A 53 19.86 -11.52 -1.83
N TYR A 54 20.14 -10.42 -2.52
CA TYR A 54 19.16 -9.37 -2.69
C TYR A 54 17.97 -9.97 -3.46
N GLU A 55 16.90 -10.26 -2.73
CA GLU A 55 15.65 -10.70 -3.34
C GLU A 55 15.21 -9.64 -4.36
N HIS A 56 14.91 -10.08 -5.59
CA HIS A 56 14.48 -9.16 -6.64
C HIS A 56 13.18 -8.47 -6.22
N GLN A 57 13.29 -7.18 -5.90
CA GLN A 57 12.13 -6.37 -5.52
C GLN A 57 11.13 -6.33 -6.69
N PRO A 58 9.84 -6.64 -6.46
CA PRO A 58 8.85 -6.58 -7.51
C PRO A 58 8.69 -5.14 -7.99
N LYS A 59 8.75 -4.93 -9.31
CA LYS A 59 8.53 -3.61 -9.90
C LYS A 59 7.14 -3.10 -9.55
N ASP A 60 7.04 -1.82 -9.18
CA ASP A 60 5.76 -1.17 -8.96
C ASP A 60 4.98 -1.07 -10.29
N ARG A 61 3.84 -1.78 -10.36
CA ARG A 61 2.96 -1.84 -11.54
C ARG A 61 1.77 -0.87 -11.46
N ARG A 62 1.77 0.04 -10.48
CA ARG A 62 0.72 1.05 -10.33
C ARG A 62 0.85 2.11 -11.44
N PRO A 63 -0.27 2.55 -12.02
CA PRO A 63 -0.27 3.63 -13.02
C PRO A 63 0.17 4.98 -12.41
N ILE A 64 -0.21 5.21 -11.15
CA ILE A 64 0.13 6.38 -10.35
C ILE A 64 1.27 5.97 -9.42
N LYS A 65 2.48 6.47 -9.68
CA LYS A 65 3.71 6.10 -8.94
C LYS A 65 4.10 7.25 -8.01
N GLY A 66 4.24 6.99 -6.71
CA GLY A 66 4.70 7.97 -5.72
C GLY A 66 3.64 8.99 -5.23
N TYR A 67 2.47 9.05 -5.87
CA TYR A 67 1.40 9.98 -5.50
C TYR A 67 0.16 9.24 -4.98
N HIS A 68 -0.56 9.83 -4.03
CA HIS A 68 -1.87 9.34 -3.60
C HIS A 68 -2.95 9.63 -4.65
N TYR A 69 -2.90 10.85 -5.18
CA TYR A 69 -3.80 11.33 -6.22
C TYR A 69 -3.03 12.12 -7.26
N ILE A 70 -3.46 12.03 -8.53
CA ILE A 70 -2.90 12.80 -9.64
C ILE A 70 -4.05 13.44 -10.40
N LYS A 71 -3.86 14.70 -10.79
CA LYS A 71 -4.78 15.41 -11.68
C LYS A 71 -4.60 14.92 -13.12
N GLY A 72 -5.69 14.92 -13.87
CA GLY A 72 -5.66 14.61 -15.29
C GLY A 72 -6.85 15.18 -16.03
N VAL A 73 -6.78 15.07 -17.35
CA VAL A 73 -7.81 15.55 -18.28
C VAL A 73 -8.46 14.36 -18.95
N VAL A 74 -9.78 14.33 -18.99
CA VAL A 74 -10.55 13.29 -19.68
C VAL A 74 -10.39 13.48 -21.19
N LEU A 75 -9.97 12.42 -21.87
CA LEU A 75 -9.92 12.37 -23.34
C LEU A 75 -11.26 11.94 -23.91
N LYS A 76 -11.83 10.86 -23.36
CA LYS A 76 -13.15 10.35 -23.75
C LYS A 76 -13.79 9.54 -22.65
N THR A 77 -15.11 9.56 -22.59
CA THR A 77 -15.92 8.70 -21.73
C THR A 77 -16.14 7.34 -22.40
N LEU A 78 -15.99 6.25 -21.65
CA LEU A 78 -16.03 4.88 -22.15
C LEU A 78 -16.94 4.00 -21.30
N ILE A 79 -17.74 3.16 -21.95
CA ILE A 79 -18.47 2.09 -21.28
C ILE A 79 -17.67 0.79 -21.45
N LYS A 80 -17.37 0.12 -20.35
CA LYS A 80 -16.69 -1.19 -20.36
C LYS A 80 -17.57 -2.27 -19.77
N HIS A 81 -17.58 -3.42 -20.45
CA HIS A 81 -18.18 -4.64 -19.91
C HIS A 81 -17.21 -5.32 -18.92
N PRO A 82 -17.72 -5.84 -17.79
CA PRO A 82 -16.93 -6.59 -16.83
C PRO A 82 -16.53 -7.97 -17.36
N LYS A 83 -15.60 -8.62 -16.65
CA LYS A 83 -15.32 -10.04 -16.82
C LYS A 83 -16.54 -10.87 -16.43
N LYS A 84 -16.78 -11.96 -17.17
CA LYS A 84 -17.63 -13.08 -16.71
C LYS A 84 -17.16 -13.51 -15.31
N PRO A 85 -18.03 -13.85 -14.35
CA PRO A 85 -19.47 -14.16 -14.46
C PRO A 85 -20.40 -12.93 -14.44
N ASN A 86 -19.86 -11.74 -14.17
CA ASN A 86 -20.67 -10.54 -13.99
C ASN A 86 -21.10 -9.99 -15.35
N SER A 87 -22.28 -9.37 -15.40
CA SER A 87 -22.82 -8.67 -16.57
C SER A 87 -23.14 -7.21 -16.24
N GLY A 88 -23.33 -6.39 -17.28
CA GLY A 88 -23.72 -4.99 -17.16
C GLY A 88 -22.67 -3.99 -17.67
N ASN A 89 -22.96 -2.71 -17.45
CA ASN A 89 -22.19 -1.60 -18.01
C ASN A 89 -21.47 -0.85 -16.88
N ARG A 90 -20.16 -0.66 -17.04
CA ARG A 90 -19.34 0.13 -16.10
C ARG A 90 -18.87 1.40 -16.78
N GLN A 91 -19.26 2.54 -16.20
CA GLN A 91 -18.84 3.85 -16.65
C GLN A 91 -17.36 4.06 -16.31
N CYS A 92 -16.56 4.33 -17.32
CA CYS A 92 -15.13 4.59 -17.25
C CYS A 92 -14.81 5.85 -18.05
N ALA A 93 -13.61 6.39 -17.87
CA ALA A 93 -13.06 7.43 -18.71
C ALA A 93 -11.62 7.10 -19.09
N LEU A 94 -11.23 7.44 -20.31
CA LEU A 94 -9.83 7.53 -20.70
C LEU A 94 -9.31 8.89 -20.23
N VAL A 95 -8.30 8.89 -19.38
CA VAL A 95 -7.75 10.08 -18.75
C VAL A 95 -6.26 10.18 -19.08
N ARG A 96 -5.84 11.35 -19.55
CA ARG A 96 -4.43 11.71 -19.64
C ARG A 96 -4.03 12.34 -18.30
N LEU A 97 -3.18 11.64 -17.56
CA LEU A 97 -2.63 12.16 -16.30
C LEU A 97 -1.65 13.31 -16.60
N ASP A 98 -1.43 14.19 -15.62
CA ASP A 98 -0.43 15.26 -15.74
C ASP A 98 1.00 14.71 -15.95
N THR A 99 1.25 13.46 -15.55
CA THR A 99 2.50 12.73 -15.85
C THR A 99 2.65 12.36 -17.35
N GLY A 100 1.66 12.68 -18.19
CA GLY A 100 1.62 12.35 -19.62
C GLY A 100 1.13 10.94 -19.94
N LYS A 101 0.90 10.09 -18.93
CA LYS A 101 0.42 8.72 -19.12
C LYS A 101 -1.08 8.69 -19.35
N GLU A 102 -1.50 7.90 -20.33
CA GLU A 102 -2.91 7.62 -20.58
C GLU A 102 -3.36 6.40 -19.78
N VAL A 103 -4.45 6.57 -19.03
CA VAL A 103 -4.98 5.53 -18.14
C VAL A 103 -6.49 5.46 -18.25
N ILE A 104 -7.03 4.27 -18.10
CA ILE A 104 -8.48 4.07 -18.02
C ILE A 104 -8.86 4.07 -16.55
N ALA A 105 -9.69 5.03 -16.16
CA ALA A 105 -10.15 5.23 -14.80
C ALA A 105 -11.64 4.91 -14.67
N TYR A 106 -12.02 4.20 -13.61
CA TYR A 106 -13.41 3.89 -13.29
C TYR A 106 -14.10 5.10 -12.66
N ILE A 107 -15.34 5.37 -13.07
CA ILE A 107 -16.18 6.42 -12.46
C ILE A 107 -17.10 5.75 -11.43
N PRO A 108 -16.96 6.05 -10.13
CA PRO A 108 -17.80 5.45 -9.11
C PRO A 108 -19.18 6.11 -9.05
N GLY A 109 -20.16 5.33 -8.62
CA GLY A 109 -21.55 5.76 -8.43
C GLY A 109 -22.37 5.78 -9.72
N GLU A 110 -23.56 6.34 -9.62
CA GLU A 110 -24.53 6.46 -10.71
C GLU A 110 -24.51 7.89 -11.27
N GLY A 111 -24.54 8.00 -12.60
CA GLY A 111 -24.58 9.29 -13.32
C GLY A 111 -23.30 10.13 -13.16
N HIS A 112 -22.77 10.67 -14.25
CA HIS A 112 -21.60 11.56 -14.17
C HIS A 112 -21.75 12.76 -15.10
N ASN A 113 -21.11 13.87 -14.73
CA ASN A 113 -21.09 15.12 -15.48
C ASN A 113 -19.82 15.27 -16.35
N LEU A 114 -18.97 14.23 -16.40
CA LEU A 114 -17.70 14.31 -17.11
C LEU A 114 -17.91 14.28 -18.61
N GLN A 115 -17.32 15.28 -19.26
CA GLN A 115 -17.24 15.40 -20.70
C GLN A 115 -15.76 15.30 -21.12
N GLU A 116 -15.52 15.37 -22.42
CA GLU A 116 -14.17 15.54 -22.95
C GLU A 116 -13.57 16.84 -22.40
N HIS A 117 -12.26 16.84 -22.13
CA HIS A 117 -11.52 17.95 -21.52
C HIS A 117 -11.86 18.32 -20.07
N SER A 118 -12.80 17.61 -19.42
CA SER A 118 -13.05 17.80 -17.99
C SER A 118 -11.81 17.42 -17.17
N GLN A 119 -11.51 18.21 -16.15
CA GLN A 119 -10.42 17.98 -15.20
C GLN A 119 -10.89 17.07 -14.07
N VAL A 120 -10.10 16.04 -13.77
CA VAL A 120 -10.45 15.01 -12.80
C VAL A 120 -9.29 14.67 -11.89
N HIS A 121 -9.63 14.22 -10.68
CA HIS A 121 -8.68 13.73 -9.71
C HIS A 121 -8.71 12.19 -9.74
N VAL A 122 -7.56 11.57 -10.01
CA VAL A 122 -7.45 10.12 -10.18
C VAL A 122 -6.66 9.53 -9.03
N ARG A 123 -7.21 8.46 -8.43
CA ARG A 123 -6.54 7.66 -7.40
C ARG A 123 -6.22 6.26 -7.89
N GLY A 124 -5.22 5.65 -7.26
CA GLY A 124 -4.93 4.22 -7.45
C GLY A 124 -6.07 3.34 -6.94
N GLY A 125 -6.35 2.25 -7.64
CA GLY A 125 -7.36 1.29 -7.23
C GLY A 125 -7.80 0.40 -8.38
N ARG A 126 -7.36 -0.85 -8.38
CA ARG A 126 -7.75 -1.83 -9.41
C ARG A 126 -9.17 -2.32 -9.16
N LYS A 127 -10.05 -2.14 -10.15
CA LYS A 127 -11.32 -2.86 -10.16
C LYS A 127 -11.09 -4.29 -10.63
N ARG A 128 -11.51 -5.24 -9.79
CA ARG A 128 -11.34 -6.68 -10.02
C ARG A 128 -12.13 -7.14 -11.24
N ASP A 129 -13.32 -6.56 -11.42
CA ASP A 129 -14.26 -6.90 -12.49
C ASP A 129 -13.77 -6.46 -13.88
N LEU A 130 -13.03 -5.35 -13.95
CA LEU A 130 -12.65 -4.74 -15.22
C LEU A 130 -11.22 -5.12 -15.61
N ILE A 131 -11.03 -5.38 -16.90
CA ILE A 131 -9.72 -5.64 -17.49
C ILE A 131 -9.02 -4.31 -17.75
N GLY A 132 -7.78 -4.18 -17.25
CA GLY A 132 -6.94 -3.00 -17.49
C GLY A 132 -7.32 -1.74 -16.70
N VAL A 133 -8.36 -1.77 -15.86
CA VAL A 133 -8.78 -0.60 -15.06
C VAL A 133 -8.12 -0.65 -13.68
N LYS A 134 -7.02 0.09 -13.54
CA LYS A 134 -6.19 0.17 -12.32
C LYS A 134 -6.37 1.48 -11.54
N CYS A 135 -7.14 2.41 -12.09
CA CYS A 135 -7.41 3.73 -11.53
C CYS A 135 -8.90 3.91 -11.26
N CYS A 136 -9.22 4.76 -10.30
CA CYS A 136 -10.58 5.25 -10.02
C CYS A 136 -10.58 6.78 -9.96
N ILE A 137 -11.62 7.41 -10.48
CA ILE A 137 -11.83 8.85 -10.35
C ILE A 137 -12.44 9.15 -8.97
N VAL A 138 -11.98 10.23 -8.34
CA VAL A 138 -12.52 10.72 -7.07
C VAL A 138 -13.71 11.65 -7.37
N ARG A 139 -14.82 11.42 -6.68
CA ARG A 139 -16.02 12.27 -6.75
C ARG A 139 -15.95 13.39 -5.71
N GLY A 140 -16.56 14.53 -6.03
CA GLY A 140 -16.54 15.71 -5.17
C GLY A 140 -15.25 16.52 -5.27
N ALA A 141 -14.45 16.29 -6.33
CA ALA A 141 -13.21 17.00 -6.59
C ALA A 141 -13.13 17.40 -8.07
N LEU A 142 -12.60 18.61 -8.34
CA LEU A 142 -12.56 19.23 -9.67
C LEU A 142 -13.96 19.20 -10.33
N ASP A 143 -14.05 18.82 -11.61
CA ASP A 143 -15.31 18.86 -12.38
C ASP A 143 -16.23 17.66 -12.07
N CYS A 144 -15.76 16.72 -11.25
CA CYS A 144 -16.45 15.49 -10.95
C CYS A 144 -17.44 15.69 -9.79
N ALA A 145 -18.67 16.09 -10.12
CA ALA A 145 -19.73 16.34 -9.14
C ALA A 145 -20.02 15.11 -8.24
N PRO A 146 -20.35 15.32 -6.94
CA PRO A 146 -20.71 14.24 -6.02
C PRO A 146 -22.03 13.57 -6.39
N VAL A 147 -22.23 12.33 -5.95
CA VAL A 147 -23.46 11.58 -6.20
C VAL A 147 -24.60 12.19 -5.38
N ARG A 148 -25.68 12.62 -6.04
CA ARG A 148 -26.89 13.13 -5.38
C ARG A 148 -27.64 11.97 -4.75
N LYS A 149 -27.62 11.88 -3.42
CA LYS A 149 -28.52 10.96 -2.70
C LYS A 149 -29.92 11.57 -2.69
N LYS A 150 -30.92 10.85 -3.18
CA LYS A 150 -32.32 11.24 -2.98
C LYS A 150 -32.61 11.14 -1.47
N LYS A 151 -33.08 12.23 -0.85
CA LYS A 151 -33.61 12.14 0.52
C LYS A 151 -34.94 11.43 0.42
N THR A 152 -35.06 10.26 1.02
CA THR A 152 -36.37 9.65 1.27
C THR A 152 -37.06 10.54 2.30
N VAL A 153 -38.14 11.18 1.88
CA VAL A 153 -39.03 11.96 2.74
C VAL A 153 -39.82 11.00 3.62
#